data_AF-Q8E1V1-F1
#
_entry.id   AF-Q8E1V1-F1
#
_cell.length_a   1.000
_cell.length_b   1.000
_cell.length_c   1.000
_cell.angle_alpha   90.00
_cell.angle_beta   90.00
_cell.angle_gamma   90.00
#
_symmetry.space_group_name_H-M   'P 1'
#
loop_
_entity.id
_entity.type
_entity.pdbx_description
1 polymer ?
#
loop_
_entity_poly.entity_id
_entity_poly.type
_entity_poly.pdbx_seq_one_letter_code
_entity_poly.pdbx_strand_id
1 'polypeptide(L)'
;MNNKNKWTIILLIFTIIVIDVSLLFGGNRLSLPIKLLILLVTSIAEFCSIFIMIKVPTPQKYKKEPFGLKAKFYSIVLFLSTILYTIGIWNVTPASPYNVKESILGVGILIQVVFFIYFLLKKINESPDERFYSNLALSASLMFLISIMLLILIAIYLNIYGTLELKSGYLYIMVGLLLLMFAVTYYFLEGRR
;
A
#
# COMPACT_ATOMS: atom_id res chain seq x y z
N MET A 1 10.01 31.31 -3.07
CA MET A 1 9.98 30.20 -4.06
C MET A 1 11.25 30.30 -4.90
N ASN A 2 12.15 29.31 -4.81
CA ASN A 2 13.44 29.33 -5.52
C ASN A 2 13.24 29.37 -7.05
N ASN A 3 14.08 30.08 -7.81
CA ASN A 3 13.93 30.22 -9.27
C ASN A 3 13.92 28.87 -9.99
N LYS A 4 14.63 27.88 -9.44
CA LYS A 4 14.66 26.49 -9.93
C LYS A 4 13.28 25.79 -9.84
N ASN A 5 12.48 26.10 -8.81
CA ASN A 5 11.14 25.52 -8.62
C ASN A 5 10.10 26.13 -9.58
N LYS A 6 10.28 27.40 -9.98
CA LYS A 6 9.41 28.06 -10.97
C LYS A 6 9.52 27.39 -12.33
N TRP A 7 10.74 27.16 -12.82
CA TRP A 7 10.97 26.49 -14.10
C TRP A 7 10.44 25.05 -14.11
N THR A 8 10.58 24.30 -13.02
CA THR A 8 10.01 22.93 -12.94
C THR A 8 8.48 22.93 -12.95
N ILE A 9 7.82 23.89 -12.30
CA ILE A 9 6.36 23.99 -12.33
C ILE A 9 5.87 24.36 -13.74
N ILE A 10 6.53 25.32 -14.39
CA ILE A 10 6.22 25.73 -15.76
C ILE A 10 6.38 24.55 -16.73
N LEU A 11 7.47 23.79 -16.61
CA LEU A 11 7.74 22.63 -17.45
C LEU A 11 6.71 21.52 -17.20
N LEU A 12 6.30 21.30 -15.95
CA LEU A 12 5.28 20.32 -15.58
C LEU A 12 3.89 20.70 -16.16
N ILE A 13 3.48 21.96 -16.05
CA ILE A 13 2.24 22.48 -16.65
C ILE A 13 2.28 22.31 -18.18
N PHE A 14 3.43 22.61 -18.81
CA PHE A 14 3.60 22.43 -20.25
C PHE A 14 3.45 20.97 -20.66
N THR A 15 4.07 20.03 -19.93
CA THR A 15 3.94 18.59 -20.22
C THR A 15 2.51 18.09 -20.06
N ILE A 16 1.77 18.58 -19.06
CA ILE A 16 0.36 18.24 -18.84
C ILE A 16 -0.49 18.66 -20.04
N ILE A 17 -0.35 19.92 -20.49
CA ILE A 17 -1.09 20.44 -21.64
C ILE A 17 -0.81 19.60 -22.89
N VAL A 18 0.45 19.21 -23.12
CA VAL A 18 0.82 18.36 -24.26
C VAL A 18 0.15 16.98 -24.17
N ILE A 19 0.07 16.38 -22.98
CA ILE A 19 -0.58 15.08 -22.76
C ILE A 19 -2.09 15.18 -22.99
N ASP A 20 -2.75 16.18 -22.41
CA ASP A 20 -4.21 16.36 -22.53
C ASP A 20 -4.64 16.67 -23.97
N VAL A 21 -3.89 17.53 -24.66
CA VAL A 21 -4.14 17.84 -26.09
C VAL A 21 -3.93 16.59 -26.94
N SER A 22 -2.88 15.81 -26.66
CA SER A 22 -2.63 14.54 -27.37
C SER A 22 -3.70 13.48 -27.08
N LEU A 23 -4.28 13.47 -25.87
CA LEU A 23 -5.36 12.55 -25.49
C LEU A 23 -6.66 12.89 -26.25
N LEU A 24 -7.02 14.18 -26.30
CA LEU A 24 -8.25 14.66 -26.93
C LEU A 24 -8.21 14.58 -28.45
N PHE A 25 -7.12 15.06 -29.06
CA PHE A 25 -6.98 15.21 -30.51
C PHE A 25 -6.08 14.16 -31.18
N GLY A 26 -5.48 13.25 -30.41
CA GLY A 26 -4.66 12.18 -30.96
C GLY A 26 -5.46 11.17 -31.79
N GLY A 27 -4.76 10.43 -32.65
CA GLY A 27 -5.31 9.35 -33.49
C GLY A 27 -5.64 8.06 -32.70
N ASN A 28 -6.07 8.19 -31.44
CA ASN A 28 -6.39 7.08 -30.56
C ASN A 28 -7.86 6.64 -30.73
N ARG A 29 -8.09 5.32 -30.81
CA ARG A 29 -9.39 4.67 -31.09
C ARG A 29 -10.39 4.69 -29.91
N LEU A 30 -10.16 5.55 -28.91
CA LEU A 30 -11.00 5.65 -27.71
C LEU A 30 -12.28 6.43 -28.03
N SER A 31 -13.42 5.99 -27.49
CA SER A 31 -14.67 6.74 -27.62
C SER A 31 -14.62 8.06 -26.86
N LEU A 32 -15.29 9.09 -27.37
CA LEU A 32 -15.36 10.43 -26.77
C LEU A 32 -15.66 10.42 -25.24
N PRO A 33 -16.64 9.64 -24.72
CA PRO A 33 -16.92 9.64 -23.28
C PRO A 33 -15.76 9.05 -22.46
N ILE A 34 -15.02 8.07 -22.99
CA ILE A 34 -13.86 7.50 -22.31
C ILE A 34 -12.71 8.49 -22.30
N LYS A 35 -12.49 9.24 -23.39
CA LYS A 35 -11.49 10.31 -23.43
C LYS A 35 -11.77 11.39 -22.38
N LEU A 36 -13.04 11.80 -22.25
CA LEU A 36 -13.46 12.79 -21.24
C LEU A 36 -13.31 12.26 -19.81
N LEU A 37 -13.61 10.98 -19.56
CA LEU A 37 -13.44 10.39 -18.24
C LEU A 37 -11.96 10.32 -17.84
N ILE A 38 -11.09 9.90 -18.75
CA ILE A 38 -9.64 9.89 -18.51
C ILE A 38 -9.14 11.30 -18.22
N LEU A 39 -9.54 12.29 -19.05
CA LEU A 39 -9.18 13.70 -18.85
C LEU A 39 -9.62 14.23 -17.47
N LEU A 40 -10.82 13.86 -17.02
CA LEU A 40 -11.34 14.30 -15.71
C LEU A 40 -10.51 13.68 -14.56
N VAL A 41 -10.17 12.39 -14.66
CA VAL A 41 -9.34 11.72 -13.65
C VAL A 41 -7.91 12.26 -13.64
N THR A 42 -7.30 12.49 -14.81
CA THR A 42 -5.93 13.03 -14.92
C THR A 42 -5.87 14.47 -14.42
N SER A 43 -6.81 15.33 -14.82
CA SER A 43 -6.85 16.73 -14.38
C SER A 43 -7.03 16.88 -12.86
N ILE A 44 -7.82 16.02 -12.21
CA ILE A 44 -7.92 15.97 -10.74
C ILE A 44 -6.58 15.60 -10.11
N ALA A 45 -5.92 14.56 -10.62
CA ALA A 45 -4.63 14.10 -10.10
C ALA A 45 -3.53 15.15 -10.27
N GLU A 46 -3.52 15.84 -11.41
CA GLU A 46 -2.60 16.92 -11.74
C GLU A 46 -2.83 18.15 -10.86
N PHE A 47 -4.08 18.55 -10.68
CA PHE A 47 -4.42 19.65 -9.77
C PHE A 47 -3.98 19.35 -8.34
N CYS A 48 -4.22 18.13 -7.85
CA CYS A 48 -3.71 17.66 -6.57
C CYS A 48 -2.18 17.72 -6.49
N SER A 49 -1.47 17.29 -7.53
CA SER A 49 0.00 17.29 -7.56
C SER A 49 0.59 18.70 -7.47
N ILE A 50 0.04 19.65 -8.23
CA ILE A 50 0.45 21.06 -8.25
C ILE A 50 0.09 21.70 -6.90
N PHE A 51 -1.09 21.41 -6.36
CA PHE A 51 -1.53 21.92 -5.06
C PHE A 51 -0.63 21.44 -3.91
N ILE A 52 -0.27 20.15 -3.90
CA ILE A 52 0.69 19.59 -2.93
C ILE A 52 2.04 20.29 -3.08
N MET A 53 2.53 20.49 -4.30
CA MET A 53 3.84 21.10 -4.53
C MET A 53 3.90 22.60 -4.16
N ILE A 54 2.78 23.31 -4.24
CA ILE A 54 2.64 24.71 -3.79
C ILE A 54 2.50 24.79 -2.27
N LYS A 55 1.65 23.92 -1.68
CA LYS A 55 1.26 24.01 -0.26
C LYS A 55 2.23 23.30 0.67
N VAL A 56 2.94 22.29 0.20
CA VAL A 56 4.01 21.64 0.96
C VAL A 56 5.24 22.55 0.89
N PRO A 57 5.64 23.20 1.99
CA PRO A 57 6.90 23.93 2.03
C PRO A 57 8.00 22.95 1.62
N THR A 58 8.88 23.37 0.70
CA THR A 58 10.13 22.65 0.38
C THR A 58 10.71 22.15 1.69
N PRO A 59 10.99 20.83 1.84
CA PRO A 59 11.21 20.25 3.16
C PRO A 59 12.28 21.03 3.89
N GLN A 60 11.85 21.94 4.77
CA GLN A 60 12.72 22.70 5.65
C GLN A 60 13.38 21.62 6.46
N LYS A 61 14.71 21.47 6.30
CA LYS A 61 15.57 20.44 6.91
C LYS A 61 14.89 19.79 8.13
N TYR A 62 13.98 18.85 7.87
CA TYR A 62 13.37 18.10 8.95
C TYR A 62 14.57 17.39 9.53
N LYS A 63 14.82 17.56 10.82
CA LYS A 63 15.71 16.64 11.52
C LYS A 63 15.13 15.28 11.22
N LYS A 64 15.73 14.57 10.25
CA LYS A 64 15.29 13.24 9.86
C LYS A 64 15.49 12.45 11.13
N GLU A 65 14.41 12.15 11.83
CA GLU A 65 14.50 11.08 12.80
C GLU A 65 15.09 9.90 12.04
N PRO A 66 16.24 9.36 12.51
CA PRO A 66 16.90 8.30 11.79
C PRO A 66 15.88 7.18 11.57
N PHE A 67 15.94 6.56 10.39
CA PHE A 67 15.08 5.44 10.09
C PHE A 67 15.46 4.28 11.02
N GLY A 68 14.75 4.18 12.13
CA GLY A 68 15.07 3.28 13.21
C GLY A 68 14.56 1.86 13.00
N LEU A 69 14.94 0.97 13.92
CA LEU A 69 14.65 -0.45 13.88
C LEU A 69 13.14 -0.72 13.86
N LYS A 70 12.39 0.01 14.70
CA LYS A 70 10.91 -0.01 14.73
C LYS A 70 10.32 0.24 13.35
N ALA A 71 10.76 1.30 12.68
CA ALA A 71 10.21 1.73 11.39
C ALA A 71 10.49 0.69 10.30
N LYS A 72 11.66 0.05 10.33
CA LYS A 72 11.99 -1.05 9.41
C LYS A 72 11.13 -2.27 9.64
N PHE A 73 11.05 -2.74 10.88
CA PHE A 73 10.24 -3.91 11.20
C PHE A 73 8.78 -3.69 10.82
N TYR A 74 8.20 -2.55 11.23
CA TYR A 74 6.85 -2.16 10.85
C TYR A 74 6.65 -2.11 9.33
N SER A 75 7.57 -1.48 8.59
CA SER A 75 7.47 -1.38 7.13
C SER A 75 7.52 -2.76 6.47
N ILE A 76 8.43 -3.64 6.88
CA ILE A 76 8.56 -5.00 6.33
C ILE A 76 7.26 -5.78 6.53
N VAL A 77 6.74 -5.79 7.75
CA VAL A 77 5.51 -6.50 8.10
C VAL A 77 4.30 -5.93 7.35
N LEU A 78 4.21 -4.60 7.25
CA LEU A 78 3.14 -3.93 6.52
C LEU A 78 3.16 -4.26 5.04
N PHE A 79 4.34 -4.23 4.38
CA PHE A 79 4.44 -4.61 2.98
C PHE A 79 4.16 -6.10 2.76
N LEU A 80 4.59 -6.97 3.67
CA LEU A 80 4.25 -8.39 3.59
C LEU A 80 2.73 -8.62 3.68
N SER A 81 2.07 -7.91 4.61
CA SER A 81 0.62 -7.93 4.76
C SER A 81 -0.10 -7.45 3.49
N THR A 82 0.31 -6.32 2.91
CA THR A 82 -0.34 -5.78 1.70
C THR A 82 -0.09 -6.64 0.47
N ILE A 83 1.06 -7.30 0.35
CA ILE A 83 1.33 -8.28 -0.71
C ILE A 83 0.36 -9.45 -0.60
N LEU A 84 0.24 -10.06 0.59
CA LEU A 84 -0.68 -11.18 0.81
C LEU A 84 -2.14 -10.78 0.57
N TYR A 85 -2.53 -9.58 1.03
CA TYR A 85 -3.86 -9.04 0.79
C TYR A 85 -4.14 -8.83 -0.71
N THR A 86 -3.17 -8.31 -1.47
CA THR A 86 -3.30 -8.09 -2.92
C THR A 86 -3.37 -9.41 -3.69
N ILE A 87 -2.57 -10.42 -3.31
CA ILE A 87 -2.67 -11.80 -3.86
C ILE A 87 -4.05 -12.39 -3.57
N GLY A 88 -4.55 -12.20 -2.36
CA GLY A 88 -5.88 -12.63 -1.97
C GLY A 88 -6.99 -12.00 -2.81
N ILE A 89 -6.94 -10.67 -2.99
CA ILE A 89 -7.88 -9.95 -3.88
C ILE A 89 -7.78 -10.48 -5.32
N TRP A 90 -6.58 -10.71 -5.84
CA TRP A 90 -6.40 -11.25 -7.19
C TRP A 90 -7.14 -12.58 -7.36
N ASN A 91 -6.98 -13.48 -6.41
CA ASN A 91 -7.61 -14.81 -6.45
C ASN A 91 -9.14 -14.78 -6.23
N VAL A 92 -9.67 -13.80 -5.50
CA VAL A 92 -11.13 -13.66 -5.30
C VAL A 92 -11.80 -12.91 -6.45
N THR A 93 -11.09 -11.97 -7.08
CA THR A 93 -11.66 -11.11 -8.12
C THR A 93 -11.86 -11.89 -9.42
N PRO A 94 -13.08 -11.92 -9.99
CA PRO A 94 -13.35 -12.63 -11.22
C PRO A 94 -12.53 -12.07 -12.40
N ALA A 95 -12.38 -12.86 -13.47
CA ALA A 95 -11.65 -12.43 -14.65
C ALA A 95 -12.30 -11.19 -15.28
N SER A 96 -11.47 -10.25 -15.73
CA SER A 96 -11.91 -9.02 -16.40
C SER A 96 -11.60 -9.12 -17.90
N PRO A 97 -12.43 -8.53 -18.79
CA PRO A 97 -12.09 -8.40 -20.19
C PRO A 97 -10.71 -7.75 -20.37
N TYR A 98 -9.94 -8.20 -21.36
CA TYR A 98 -8.62 -7.66 -21.71
C TYR A 98 -7.52 -7.78 -20.63
N ASN A 99 -7.64 -8.73 -19.69
CA ASN A 99 -6.61 -8.98 -18.65
C ASN A 99 -6.24 -7.72 -17.82
N VAL A 100 -7.19 -6.80 -17.66
CA VAL A 100 -6.98 -5.54 -16.94
C VAL A 100 -6.67 -5.80 -15.47
N LYS A 101 -7.35 -6.79 -14.86
CA LYS A 101 -7.13 -7.20 -13.47
C LYS A 101 -5.69 -7.68 -13.26
N GLU A 102 -5.23 -8.57 -14.12
CA GLU A 102 -3.91 -9.19 -14.09
C GLU A 102 -2.81 -8.14 -14.26
N SER A 103 -3.04 -7.17 -15.15
CA SER A 103 -2.11 -6.07 -15.39
C SER A 103 -2.01 -5.13 -14.18
N ILE A 104 -3.14 -4.68 -13.63
CA ILE A 104 -3.17 -3.73 -12.50
C ILE A 104 -2.64 -4.40 -11.22
N LEU A 105 -3.16 -5.57 -10.87
CA LEU A 105 -2.75 -6.28 -9.65
C LEU A 105 -1.32 -6.82 -9.76
N GLY A 106 -0.91 -7.27 -10.95
CA GLY A 106 0.47 -7.70 -11.22
C GLY A 106 1.48 -6.57 -11.05
N VAL A 107 1.23 -5.41 -11.67
CA VAL A 107 2.08 -4.22 -11.50
C VAL A 107 2.07 -3.74 -10.05
N GLY A 108 0.90 -3.76 -9.39
CA GLY A 108 0.77 -3.41 -7.97
C GLY A 108 1.64 -4.27 -7.06
N ILE A 109 1.61 -5.59 -7.24
CA ILE A 109 2.45 -6.53 -6.48
C ILE A 109 3.94 -6.30 -6.78
N LEU A 110 4.32 -6.09 -8.04
CA LEU A 110 5.72 -5.80 -8.39
C LEU A 110 6.25 -4.59 -7.63
N ILE A 111 5.49 -3.49 -7.60
CA ILE A 111 5.84 -2.28 -6.88
C ILE A 111 5.98 -2.58 -5.37
N GLN A 112 5.02 -3.30 -4.78
CA GLN A 112 5.06 -3.68 -3.36
C GLN A 112 6.28 -4.54 -3.03
N VAL A 113 6.64 -5.51 -3.89
CA VAL A 113 7.82 -6.37 -3.72
C VAL A 113 9.12 -5.57 -3.79
N VAL A 114 9.21 -4.60 -4.70
CA VAL A 114 10.38 -3.70 -4.78
C VAL A 114 10.55 -2.92 -3.47
N PHE A 115 9.47 -2.35 -2.93
CA PHE A 115 9.52 -1.67 -1.62
C PHE A 115 9.85 -2.61 -0.48
N PHE A 116 9.27 -3.82 -0.46
CA PHE A 116 9.56 -4.84 0.54
C PHE A 116 11.05 -5.20 0.58
N ILE A 117 11.64 -5.48 -0.59
CA ILE A 117 13.08 -5.77 -0.73
C ILE A 117 13.92 -4.56 -0.31
N TYR A 118 13.52 -3.35 -0.72
CA TYR A 118 14.21 -2.13 -0.31
C TYR A 118 14.27 -2.00 1.23
N PHE A 119 13.16 -2.21 1.94
CA PHE A 119 13.13 -2.12 3.40
C PHE A 119 13.88 -3.27 4.08
N LEU A 120 13.88 -4.48 3.51
CA LEU A 120 14.69 -5.61 4.01
C LEU A 120 16.19 -5.28 3.97
N LEU A 121 16.67 -4.79 2.82
CA LEU A 121 18.09 -4.50 2.59
C LEU A 121 18.56 -3.21 3.27
N LYS A 122 17.64 -2.33 3.66
CA LYS A 122 17.98 -1.07 4.33
C LYS A 122 18.70 -1.33 5.66
N LYS A 123 19.97 -0.93 5.74
CA LYS A 123 20.78 -1.04 6.96
C LYS A 123 20.32 -0.03 8.02
N ILE A 124 20.47 -0.42 9.28
CA ILE A 124 20.12 0.38 10.46
C ILE A 124 21.25 0.24 11.46
N ASN A 125 21.54 1.35 12.15
CA ASN A 125 22.61 1.44 13.14
C ASN A 125 22.09 1.28 14.59
N GLU A 126 20.85 0.85 14.76
CA GLU A 126 20.20 0.62 16.06
C GLU A 126 20.17 -0.87 16.36
N SER A 127 20.62 -1.24 17.55
CA SER A 127 20.47 -2.59 18.09
C SER A 127 19.07 -2.77 18.67
N PRO A 128 18.49 -3.99 18.61
CA PRO A 128 17.26 -4.30 19.31
C PRO A 128 17.46 -4.26 20.82
N ASP A 129 16.73 -3.37 21.49
CA ASP A 129 16.68 -3.30 22.95
C ASP A 129 15.70 -4.33 23.55
N GLU A 130 15.81 -4.63 24.85
CA GLU A 130 14.88 -5.54 25.55
C GLU A 130 13.40 -5.11 25.40
N ARG A 131 13.14 -3.81 25.36
CA ARG A 131 11.80 -3.24 25.14
C ARG A 131 11.23 -3.59 23.77
N PHE A 132 12.08 -3.60 22.73
CA PHE A 132 11.66 -3.99 21.39
C PHE A 132 11.18 -5.45 21.39
N TYR A 133 11.92 -6.34 22.06
CA TYR A 133 11.53 -7.75 22.17
C TYR A 133 10.27 -7.96 23.00
N SER A 134 10.09 -7.23 24.11
CA SER A 134 8.89 -7.36 24.93
C SER A 134 7.64 -6.88 24.20
N ASN A 135 7.71 -5.74 23.51
CA ASN A 135 6.61 -5.22 22.68
C ASN A 135 6.32 -6.12 21.48
N LEU A 136 7.36 -6.69 20.85
CA LEU A 136 7.22 -7.67 19.78
C LEU A 136 6.51 -8.93 20.28
N ALA A 137 6.93 -9.47 21.43
CA ALA A 137 6.34 -10.65 22.04
C ALA A 137 4.88 -10.40 22.46
N LEU A 138 4.57 -9.23 23.03
CA LEU A 138 3.20 -8.84 23.39
C LEU A 138 2.30 -8.70 22.15
N SER A 139 2.83 -8.14 21.06
CA SER A 139 2.10 -8.04 19.80
C SER A 139 1.83 -9.43 19.21
N ALA A 140 2.82 -10.32 19.24
CA ALA A 140 2.70 -11.69 18.75
C ALA A 140 1.75 -12.53 19.59
N SER A 141 1.75 -12.38 20.92
CA SER A 141 0.83 -13.09 21.81
C SER A 141 -0.62 -12.65 21.62
N LEU A 142 -0.86 -11.35 21.39
CA LEU A 142 -2.19 -10.83 21.01
C LEU A 142 -2.66 -11.41 19.68
N MET A 143 -1.81 -11.49 18.67
CA MET A 143 -2.16 -12.16 17.41
C MET A 143 -2.54 -13.62 17.63
N PHE A 144 -1.75 -14.32 18.44
CA PHE A 144 -1.93 -15.73 18.69
C PHE A 144 -3.30 -15.97 19.34
N LEU A 145 -3.68 -15.14 20.31
CA LEU A 145 -5.00 -15.16 20.93
C LEU A 145 -6.12 -14.93 19.89
N ILE A 146 -6.00 -13.90 19.05
CA ILE A 146 -6.99 -13.60 17.99
C ILE A 146 -7.11 -14.78 17.01
N SER A 147 -5.97 -15.39 16.65
CA SER A 147 -5.95 -16.53 15.73
C SER A 147 -6.66 -17.75 16.33
N ILE A 148 -6.44 -18.04 17.61
CA ILE A 148 -7.17 -19.10 18.33
C ILE A 148 -8.67 -18.81 18.34
N MET A 149 -9.07 -17.59 18.69
CA MET A 149 -10.50 -17.21 18.71
C MET A 149 -11.16 -17.40 17.35
N LEU A 150 -10.47 -17.01 16.27
CA LEU A 150 -10.95 -17.14 14.91
C LEU A 150 -11.06 -18.63 14.49
N LEU A 151 -10.11 -19.47 14.88
CA LEU A 151 -10.17 -20.92 14.67
C LEU A 151 -11.34 -21.56 15.42
N ILE A 152 -11.59 -21.14 16.67
CA ILE A 152 -12.73 -21.62 17.46
C ILE A 152 -14.05 -21.24 16.79
N LEU A 153 -14.18 -20.00 16.29
CA LEU A 153 -15.37 -19.56 15.57
C LEU A 153 -15.62 -20.37 14.30
N ILE A 154 -14.56 -20.65 13.53
CA ILE A 154 -14.66 -21.52 12.34
C ILE A 154 -15.08 -22.94 12.75
N ALA A 155 -14.53 -23.48 13.84
CA ALA A 155 -14.89 -24.81 14.33
C ALA A 155 -16.37 -24.90 14.76
N ILE A 156 -16.89 -23.88 15.46
CA ILE A 156 -18.31 -23.79 15.83
C ILE A 156 -19.18 -23.70 14.57
N TYR A 157 -18.78 -22.87 13.60
CA TYR A 157 -19.50 -22.75 12.34
C TYR A 157 -19.57 -24.08 11.58
N LEU A 158 -18.45 -24.79 11.48
CA LEU A 158 -18.38 -26.12 10.86
C LEU A 158 -19.23 -27.15 11.60
N ASN A 159 -19.34 -27.05 12.93
CA ASN A 159 -20.21 -27.93 13.70
C ASN A 159 -21.70 -27.75 13.36
N ILE A 160 -22.14 -26.50 13.14
CA ILE A 160 -23.54 -26.17 12.85
C ILE A 160 -23.90 -26.42 11.38
N TYR A 161 -23.04 -26.02 10.44
CA TYR A 161 -23.34 -26.00 9.00
C TYR A 161 -22.61 -27.08 8.20
N GLY A 162 -21.74 -27.88 8.82
CA GLY A 162 -21.09 -29.07 8.26
C GLY A 162 -19.86 -28.78 7.41
N THR A 163 -20.03 -28.14 6.25
CA THR A 163 -18.94 -27.96 5.27
C THR A 163 -18.68 -26.50 4.95
N LEU A 164 -17.41 -26.15 4.77
CA LEU A 164 -16.97 -24.81 4.42
C LEU A 164 -16.06 -24.86 3.19
N GLU A 165 -16.56 -24.34 2.07
CA GLU A 165 -15.78 -24.20 0.83
C GLU A 165 -14.95 -22.91 0.87
N LEU A 166 -13.68 -23.05 1.22
CA LEU A 166 -12.74 -21.92 1.29
C LEU A 166 -11.98 -21.77 -0.02
N LYS A 167 -12.24 -20.69 -0.76
CA LYS A 167 -11.35 -20.28 -1.86
C LYS A 167 -10.01 -19.83 -1.28
N SER A 168 -8.92 -20.23 -1.93
CA SER A 168 -7.54 -19.87 -1.52
C SER A 168 -7.35 -18.36 -1.33
N GLY A 169 -8.02 -17.54 -2.14
CA GLY A 169 -7.99 -16.09 -2.03
C GLY A 169 -8.43 -15.55 -0.66
N TYR A 170 -9.45 -16.15 -0.04
CA TYR A 170 -9.92 -15.75 1.29
C TYR A 170 -8.91 -16.09 2.39
N LEU A 171 -8.13 -17.17 2.24
CA LEU A 171 -7.06 -17.50 3.18
C LEU A 171 -5.96 -16.43 3.15
N TYR A 172 -5.53 -16.01 1.96
CA TYR A 172 -4.52 -14.95 1.81
C TYR A 172 -5.00 -13.61 2.39
N ILE A 173 -6.28 -13.27 2.19
CA ILE A 173 -6.89 -12.07 2.79
C ILE A 173 -6.88 -12.17 4.31
N MET A 174 -7.27 -13.32 4.88
CA MET A 174 -7.28 -13.52 6.34
C MET A 174 -5.88 -13.42 6.94
N VAL A 175 -4.89 -14.08 6.35
CA VAL A 175 -3.49 -14.01 6.83
C VAL A 175 -2.93 -12.59 6.68
N GLY A 176 -3.22 -11.92 5.56
CA GLY A 176 -2.84 -10.52 5.34
C GLY A 176 -3.45 -9.59 6.39
N LEU A 177 -4.72 -9.77 6.71
CA LEU A 177 -5.44 -8.98 7.72
C LEU A 177 -4.91 -9.23 9.13
N LEU A 178 -4.61 -10.48 9.48
CA LEU A 178 -3.93 -10.81 10.73
C LEU A 178 -2.59 -10.06 10.80
N LEU A 179 -1.71 -10.21 9.81
CA LEU A 179 -0.42 -9.50 9.79
C LEU A 179 -0.55 -7.98 9.87
N LEU A 180 -1.59 -7.40 9.26
CA LEU A 180 -1.89 -5.98 9.38
C LEU A 180 -2.22 -5.59 10.82
N MET A 181 -3.10 -6.36 11.48
CA MET A 181 -3.45 -6.15 12.88
C MET A 181 -2.21 -6.18 13.76
N PHE A 182 -1.26 -7.08 13.50
CA PHE A 182 0.01 -7.09 14.23
C PHE A 182 0.91 -5.92 13.95
N ALA A 183 1.06 -5.52 12.69
CA ALA A 183 1.81 -4.32 12.36
C ALA A 183 1.24 -3.11 13.12
N VAL A 184 -0.10 -3.00 13.19
CA VAL A 184 -0.81 -1.94 13.91
C VAL A 184 -0.61 -2.05 15.42
N THR A 185 -0.84 -3.21 16.02
CA THR A 185 -0.64 -3.44 17.46
C THR A 185 0.80 -3.15 17.88
N TYR A 186 1.77 -3.66 17.12
CA TYR A 186 3.19 -3.39 17.34
C TYR A 186 3.50 -1.89 17.23
N TYR A 187 2.98 -1.23 16.20
CA TYR A 187 3.17 0.21 16.01
C TYR A 187 2.63 1.03 17.18
N PHE A 188 1.44 0.68 17.70
CA PHE A 188 0.83 1.35 18.85
C PHE A 188 1.57 1.06 20.16
N LEU A 189 1.99 -0.18 20.42
CA LEU A 189 2.72 -0.53 21.64
C LEU A 189 4.09 0.13 21.70
N GLU A 190 4.81 0.14 20.59
CA GLU A 190 6.08 0.84 20.46
C GLU A 190 5.87 2.36 20.28
N GLY A 191 4.64 2.79 19.95
CA GLY A 191 4.24 4.19 19.77
C GLY A 191 3.77 4.88 21.05
N ARG A 192 3.35 4.12 22.07
CA ARG A 192 3.12 4.63 23.42
C ARG A 192 4.45 5.02 24.07
N ARG A 193 4.83 6.24 23.78
CA ARG A 193 5.41 7.20 24.71
C ARG A 193 4.46 8.39 24.73
#